data_AF-A0A931YIX2-F1
#
_entry.id   AF-A0A931YIX2-F1
#
_cell.length_a   1.000
_cell.length_b   1.000
_cell.length_c   1.000
_cell.angle_alpha   90.00
_cell.angle_beta   90.00
_cell.angle_gamma   90.00
#
_symmetry.space_group_name_H-M   'P 1'
#
loop_
_entity.id
_entity.type
_entity.pdbx_description
1 polymer ?
#
loop_
_entity_poly.entity_id
_entity_poly.type
_entity_poly.pdbx_seq_one_letter_code
_entity_poly.pdbx_strand_id
1 'polypeptide(L)'
;RLDPAALPEVYGWLAARDAGTVALELPMADDWDKVAAAAFHLRRTVNGWASYFPPHYEAFVAVMAAFPDARALALARGVRPDVVLVERRWLDPARAATLAAAADGGLRLEGAGGSHLVYRVEGAAPPGVEALEATAAPG
;
A
#
# COMPACT_ATOMS: atom_id res chain seq x y z
N ARG A 1 13.06 -4.99 -21.39
CA ARG A 1 11.77 -4.35 -21.73
C ARG A 1 10.71 -5.05 -20.92
N LEU A 2 9.91 -4.33 -20.14
CA LEU A 2 8.79 -4.92 -19.42
C LEU A 2 7.78 -5.49 -20.43
N ASP A 3 7.39 -6.74 -20.25
CA ASP A 3 6.32 -7.38 -21.03
C ASP A 3 4.99 -7.18 -20.28
N PRO A 4 4.02 -6.43 -20.84
CA PRO A 4 2.72 -6.24 -20.21
C PRO A 4 1.99 -7.56 -19.91
N ALA A 5 2.22 -8.62 -20.70
CA ALA A 5 1.62 -9.92 -20.47
C ALA A 5 2.23 -10.66 -19.26
N ALA A 6 3.42 -10.24 -18.82
CA ALA A 6 4.09 -10.76 -17.62
C ALA A 6 3.72 -9.98 -16.35
N LEU A 7 2.94 -8.90 -16.46
CA LEU A 7 2.52 -8.13 -15.30
C LEU A 7 1.45 -8.87 -14.49
N PRO A 8 1.51 -8.83 -13.15
CA PRO A 8 0.43 -9.29 -12.30
C PRO A 8 -0.94 -8.74 -12.69
N GLU A 9 -1.96 -9.60 -12.64
CA GLU A 9 -3.35 -9.27 -13.01
C GLU A 9 -3.89 -8.03 -12.26
N VAL A 10 -3.43 -7.79 -11.03
CA VAL A 10 -3.79 -6.62 -10.23
C VAL A 10 -3.52 -5.29 -10.95
N TYR A 11 -2.52 -5.22 -11.84
CA TYR A 11 -2.22 -4.02 -12.59
C TYR A 11 -3.20 -3.78 -13.74
N GLY A 12 -3.71 -4.85 -14.36
CA GLY A 12 -4.84 -4.76 -15.29
C GLY A 12 -6.11 -4.29 -14.57
N TRP A 13 -6.36 -4.80 -13.36
CA TRP A 13 -7.44 -4.32 -12.50
C TRP A 13 -7.29 -2.82 -12.17
N LEU A 14 -6.10 -2.39 -11.77
CA LEU A 14 -5.82 -0.98 -11.42
C LEU A 14 -5.95 -0.07 -12.65
N ALA A 15 -5.50 -0.52 -13.82
CA ALA A 15 -5.62 0.19 -15.09
C ALA A 15 -7.09 0.37 -15.55
N ALA A 16 -8.03 -0.41 -15.00
CA ALA A 16 -9.46 -0.26 -15.24
C ALA A 16 -10.17 0.61 -14.19
N ARG A 17 -9.44 1.26 -13.27
CA ARG A 17 -10.00 2.20 -12.28
C ARG A 17 -9.95 3.65 -12.79
N ASP A 18 -10.51 4.57 -12.00
CA ASP A 18 -10.39 6.01 -12.25
C ASP A 18 -8.92 6.46 -12.23
N ALA A 19 -8.55 7.39 -13.12
CA ALA A 19 -7.17 7.90 -13.25
C ALA A 19 -6.63 8.54 -11.96
N GLY A 20 -7.52 9.06 -11.12
CA GLY A 20 -7.20 9.64 -9.83
C GLY A 20 -6.93 8.61 -8.73
N THR A 21 -7.24 7.32 -8.94
CA THR A 21 -7.05 6.25 -7.93
C THR A 21 -5.58 6.15 -7.53
N VAL A 22 -5.31 6.26 -6.23
CA VAL A 22 -4.00 6.13 -5.60
C VAL A 22 -3.88 4.75 -4.96
N ALA A 23 -2.86 3.99 -5.37
CA ALA A 23 -2.57 2.67 -4.79
C ALA A 23 -1.40 2.72 -3.79
N LEU A 24 -1.48 1.92 -2.73
CA LEU A 24 -0.34 1.52 -1.91
C LEU A 24 -0.15 0.01 -2.07
N GLU A 25 1.01 -0.43 -2.56
CA GLU A 25 1.34 -1.83 -2.74
C GLU A 25 2.25 -2.35 -1.61
N LEU A 26 1.93 -3.52 -1.09
CA LEU A 26 2.61 -4.14 0.04
C LEU A 26 3.09 -5.57 -0.30
N PRO A 27 4.31 -5.95 0.12
CA PRO A 27 5.30 -5.14 0.84
C PRO A 27 5.89 -4.02 -0.02
N MET A 28 6.44 -2.96 0.57
CA MET A 28 7.10 -1.86 -0.16
C MET A 28 8.60 -2.08 -0.42
N ALA A 29 9.18 -3.18 0.08
CA ALA A 29 10.58 -3.49 -0.15
C ALA A 29 10.78 -4.09 -1.55
N ASP A 30 11.92 -3.78 -2.19
CA ASP A 30 12.29 -4.20 -3.56
C ASP A 30 11.30 -3.76 -4.65
N ASP A 31 11.07 -2.44 -4.74
CA ASP A 31 9.91 -1.82 -5.39
C ASP A 31 10.10 -1.43 -6.88
N TRP A 32 11.26 -1.65 -7.52
CA TRP A 32 11.45 -1.18 -8.89
C TRP A 32 10.43 -1.76 -9.88
N ASP A 33 10.14 -3.06 -9.78
CA ASP A 33 9.16 -3.71 -10.66
C ASP A 33 7.73 -3.18 -10.43
N LYS A 34 7.40 -2.82 -9.19
CA LYS A 34 6.07 -2.30 -8.80
C LYS A 34 5.87 -0.85 -9.21
N VAL A 35 6.88 -0.01 -8.99
CA VAL A 35 6.90 1.38 -9.44
C VAL A 35 6.84 1.44 -10.96
N ALA A 36 7.63 0.60 -11.65
CA ALA A 36 7.62 0.53 -13.10
C ALA A 36 6.28 0.03 -13.65
N ALA A 37 5.65 -0.98 -13.02
CA ALA A 37 4.33 -1.46 -13.41
C ALA A 37 3.24 -0.39 -13.22
N ALA A 38 3.18 0.26 -12.04
CA ALA A 38 2.23 1.35 -11.79
C ALA A 38 2.43 2.53 -12.76
N ALA A 39 3.69 2.90 -13.03
CA ALA A 39 4.03 3.94 -14.00
C ALA A 39 3.64 3.56 -15.43
N PHE A 40 3.79 2.28 -15.82
CA PHE A 40 3.38 1.79 -17.14
C PHE A 40 1.87 1.92 -17.36
N HIS A 41 1.07 1.82 -16.29
CA HIS A 41 -0.37 2.02 -16.34
C HIS A 41 -0.82 3.46 -16.06
N LEU A 42 0.12 4.39 -15.93
CA LEU A 42 -0.09 5.81 -15.61
C LEU A 42 -0.94 6.03 -14.34
N ARG A 43 -0.71 5.21 -13.32
CA ARG A 43 -1.44 5.27 -12.05
C ARG A 43 -0.60 5.87 -10.94
N ARG A 44 -1.29 6.59 -10.06
CA ARG A 44 -0.67 7.17 -8.86
C ARG A 44 -0.40 6.05 -7.86
N THR A 45 0.81 5.98 -7.35
CA THR A 45 1.19 5.02 -6.32
C THR A 45 1.96 5.71 -5.19
N VAL A 46 1.72 5.27 -3.96
CA VAL A 46 2.47 5.68 -2.76
C VAL A 46 3.88 5.10 -2.77
N ASN A 47 4.07 3.95 -3.42
CA ASN A 47 5.36 3.26 -3.59
C ASN A 47 6.38 4.04 -4.44
N GLY A 48 5.95 5.12 -5.09
CA GLY A 48 6.71 5.81 -6.13
C GLY A 48 8.06 6.33 -5.65
N TRP A 49 9.10 5.96 -6.40
CA TRP A 49 10.47 6.46 -6.23
C TRP A 49 10.98 7.09 -7.53
N ALA A 50 11.13 8.42 -7.52
CA ALA A 50 11.71 9.21 -8.61
C ALA A 50 13.10 9.73 -8.21
N SER A 51 14.06 8.82 -7.98
CA SER A 51 15.45 9.13 -7.59
C SER A 51 15.62 10.05 -6.37
N TYR A 52 14.57 10.22 -5.58
CA TYR A 52 14.50 11.05 -4.38
C TYR A 52 13.80 10.24 -3.31
N PHE A 53 14.41 10.16 -2.13
CA PHE A 53 13.79 9.61 -0.94
C PHE A 53 13.20 10.78 -0.15
N PRO A 54 11.87 10.93 -0.10
CA PRO A 54 11.25 11.91 0.76
C PRO A 54 11.69 11.72 2.21
N PRO A 55 11.72 12.80 3.03
CA PRO A 55 11.89 12.66 4.46
C PRO A 55 10.96 11.58 5.01
N HIS A 56 11.50 10.72 5.88
CA HIS A 56 10.78 9.61 6.51
C HIS A 56 10.32 8.47 5.60
N TYR A 57 10.72 8.41 4.31
CA TYR A 57 10.34 7.30 3.43
C TYR A 57 10.79 5.94 3.97
N GLU A 58 12.04 5.83 4.42
CA GLU A 58 12.56 4.58 5.01
C GLU A 58 11.81 4.20 6.30
N ALA A 59 11.47 5.19 7.14
CA ALA A 59 10.67 4.96 8.33
C ALA A 59 9.24 4.52 7.98
N PHE A 60 8.65 5.08 6.92
CA PHE A 60 7.35 4.66 6.41
C PHE A 60 7.39 3.22 5.89
N VAL A 61 8.38 2.86 5.08
CA VAL A 61 8.61 1.48 4.60
C VAL A 61 8.77 0.51 5.76
N ALA A 62 9.56 0.88 6.78
CA ALA A 62 9.77 0.05 7.96
C ALA A 62 8.47 -0.19 8.74
N VAL A 63 7.60 0.81 8.88
CA VAL A 63 6.29 0.61 9.52
C VAL A 63 5.36 -0.21 8.63
N MET A 64 5.34 0.02 7.32
CA MET A 64 4.51 -0.77 6.39
C MET A 64 4.90 -2.25 6.37
N ALA A 65 6.13 -2.61 6.72
CA ALA A 65 6.55 -4.01 6.87
C ALA A 65 5.74 -4.77 7.95
N ALA A 66 5.19 -4.05 8.94
CA ALA A 66 4.37 -4.59 10.03
C ALA A 66 2.86 -4.54 9.75
N PHE A 67 2.43 -4.05 8.57
CA PHE A 67 1.03 -4.02 8.21
C PHE A 67 0.39 -5.43 8.24
N PRO A 68 -0.83 -5.61 8.79
CA PRO A 68 -1.80 -4.58 9.19
C PRO A 68 -1.86 -4.33 10.70
N ASP A 69 -0.73 -4.15 11.40
CA ASP A 69 -0.80 -3.68 12.79
C ASP A 69 -1.47 -2.30 12.90
N ALA A 70 -1.88 -1.92 14.12
CA ALA A 70 -2.61 -0.68 14.36
C ALA A 70 -1.85 0.58 13.91
N ARG A 71 -0.52 0.60 14.05
CA ARG A 71 0.33 1.73 13.68
C ARG A 71 0.43 1.85 12.16
N ALA A 72 0.66 0.72 11.49
CA ALA A 72 0.71 0.64 10.03
C ALA A 72 -0.63 0.97 9.40
N LEU A 73 -1.75 0.50 9.96
CA LEU A 73 -3.09 0.90 9.50
C LEU A 73 -3.33 2.40 9.63
N ALA A 74 -2.94 3.01 10.75
CA ALA A 74 -3.07 4.44 10.96
C ALA A 74 -2.25 5.25 9.94
N LEU A 75 -0.99 4.89 9.72
CA LEU A 75 -0.15 5.56 8.71
C LEU A 75 -0.62 5.31 7.28
N ALA A 76 -1.04 4.09 6.94
CA ALA A 76 -1.60 3.78 5.64
C ALA A 76 -2.83 4.66 5.35
N ARG A 77 -3.71 4.87 6.33
CA ARG A 77 -4.82 5.82 6.20
C ARG A 77 -4.36 7.29 6.10
N GLY A 78 -3.31 7.65 6.85
CA GLY A 78 -2.73 8.99 6.85
C GLY A 78 -2.16 9.41 5.50
N VAL A 79 -1.57 8.48 4.73
CA VAL A 79 -1.07 8.73 3.37
C VAL A 79 -2.16 8.65 2.29
N ARG A 80 -3.41 8.35 2.69
CA ARG A 80 -4.63 8.41 1.88
C ARG A 80 -4.55 7.70 0.51
N PRO A 81 -4.14 6.43 0.44
CA PRO A 81 -4.38 5.64 -0.75
C PRO A 81 -5.88 5.32 -0.82
N ASP A 82 -6.42 5.24 -2.03
CA ASP A 82 -7.77 4.74 -2.24
C ASP A 82 -7.83 3.23 -2.01
N VAL A 83 -6.75 2.54 -2.39
CA VAL A 83 -6.63 1.09 -2.32
C VAL A 83 -5.26 0.62 -1.83
N VAL A 84 -5.25 -0.48 -1.09
CA VAL A 84 -4.05 -1.22 -0.71
C VAL A 84 -4.01 -2.54 -1.46
N LEU A 85 -2.93 -2.76 -2.22
CA LEU A 85 -2.67 -3.99 -2.96
C LEU A 85 -1.73 -4.85 -2.11
N VAL A 86 -2.20 -5.99 -1.62
CA VAL A 86 -1.42 -6.85 -0.72
C VAL A 86 -0.99 -8.11 -1.46
N GLU A 87 0.31 -8.30 -1.62
CA GLU A 87 0.86 -9.53 -2.21
C GLU A 87 0.53 -10.74 -1.34
N ARG A 88 -0.07 -11.76 -1.94
CA ARG A 88 -0.48 -12.98 -1.22
C ARG A 88 0.71 -13.76 -0.67
N ARG A 89 1.86 -13.77 -1.35
CA ARG A 89 3.07 -14.46 -0.89
C ARG A 89 3.66 -13.85 0.40
N TRP A 90 3.25 -12.63 0.74
CA TRP A 90 3.66 -11.93 1.95
C TRP A 90 2.74 -12.18 3.14
N LEU A 91 1.57 -12.79 2.91
CA LEU A 91 0.60 -13.12 3.94
C LEU A 91 0.90 -14.50 4.53
N ASP A 92 1.58 -14.51 5.67
CA ASP A 92 1.53 -15.67 6.57
C ASP A 92 0.13 -15.79 7.23
N PRO A 93 -0.20 -16.95 7.83
CA PRO A 93 -1.52 -17.15 8.44
C PRO A 93 -1.88 -16.13 9.53
N ALA A 94 -0.91 -15.65 10.30
CA ALA A 94 -1.15 -14.68 11.36
C ALA A 94 -1.50 -13.31 10.77
N ARG A 95 -0.72 -12.85 9.78
CA ARG A 95 -0.96 -11.59 9.07
C ARG A 95 -2.30 -11.61 8.32
N ALA A 96 -2.64 -12.73 7.68
CA ALA A 96 -3.93 -12.91 7.02
C ALA A 96 -5.10 -12.81 8.00
N ALA A 97 -4.98 -13.43 9.19
CA ALA A 97 -6.00 -13.34 10.23
C ALA A 97 -6.15 -11.91 10.77
N THR A 98 -5.06 -11.18 11.01
CA THR A 98 -5.10 -9.77 11.42
C THR A 98 -5.76 -8.91 10.34
N LEU A 99 -5.47 -9.16 9.06
CA LEU A 99 -6.05 -8.41 7.96
C LEU A 99 -7.56 -8.64 7.82
N ALA A 100 -8.01 -9.89 8.03
CA ALA A 100 -9.43 -10.22 8.06
C ALA A 100 -10.14 -9.55 9.25
N ALA A 101 -9.51 -9.49 10.41
CA ALA A 101 -10.05 -8.78 11.59
C ALA A 101 -10.05 -7.25 11.42
N ALA A 102 -9.13 -6.70 10.62
CA ALA A 102 -9.07 -5.28 10.29
C ALA A 102 -10.20 -4.83 9.33
N ALA A 103 -11.06 -5.75 8.87
CA ALA A 103 -12.20 -5.43 8.03
C ALA A 103 -13.15 -4.38 8.67
N ASP A 104 -13.27 -4.42 10.00
CA ASP A 104 -14.07 -3.47 10.77
C ASP A 104 -13.30 -2.17 11.12
N GLY A 105 -12.00 -2.10 10.78
CA GLY A 105 -11.06 -1.05 11.18
C GLY A 105 -10.73 0.00 10.11
N GLY A 106 -11.44 -0.02 8.97
CA GLY A 106 -11.23 0.91 7.85
C GLY A 106 -10.55 0.30 6.63
N LEU A 107 -10.60 -1.02 6.47
CA LEU A 107 -10.23 -1.70 5.23
C LEU A 107 -11.38 -2.59 4.77
N ARG A 108 -11.84 -2.45 3.53
CA ARG A 108 -12.83 -3.36 2.95
C ARG A 108 -12.20 -4.17 1.82
N LEU A 109 -12.27 -5.49 1.88
CA LEU A 109 -11.84 -6.34 0.78
C LEU A 109 -12.73 -6.09 -0.45
N GLU A 110 -12.17 -5.56 -1.53
CA GLU A 110 -12.88 -5.35 -2.80
C GLU A 110 -12.78 -6.54 -3.73
N GLY A 111 -11.72 -7.35 -3.58
CA GLY A 111 -11.53 -8.55 -4.36
C GLY A 111 -10.10 -9.05 -4.38
N ALA A 112 -9.81 -9.87 -5.38
CA ALA A 112 -8.51 -10.45 -5.63
C ALA A 112 -8.11 -10.18 -7.08
N GLY A 113 -6.84 -9.87 -7.31
CA GLY A 113 -6.25 -9.77 -8.65
C GLY A 113 -5.06 -10.73 -8.72
N GLY A 114 -5.31 -11.99 -9.10
CA GLY A 114 -4.29 -13.03 -9.15
C GLY A 114 -3.47 -13.16 -7.86
N SER A 115 -2.22 -12.71 -7.91
CA SER A 115 -1.24 -12.74 -6.81
C SER A 115 -1.51 -11.75 -5.69
N HIS A 116 -2.52 -10.88 -5.81
CA HIS A 116 -2.79 -9.83 -4.83
C HIS A 116 -4.22 -9.92 -4.27
N LEU A 117 -4.37 -9.43 -3.05
CA LEU A 117 -5.65 -9.01 -2.48
C LEU A 117 -5.78 -7.49 -2.61
N VAL A 118 -6.99 -7.01 -2.84
CA VAL A 118 -7.27 -5.59 -3.02
C VAL A 118 -8.20 -5.12 -1.93
N TYR A 119 -7.72 -4.18 -1.11
CA TYR A 119 -8.50 -3.58 -0.03
C TYR A 119 -8.76 -2.10 -0.34
N ARG A 120 -10.01 -1.66 -0.23
CA ARG A 120 -10.34 -0.24 -0.18
C ARG A 120 -10.08 0.30 1.21
N VAL A 121 -9.49 1.49 1.28
CA VAL A 121 -9.36 2.21 2.53
C VAL A 121 -10.64 2.98 2.81
N GLU A 122 -11.20 2.80 4.01
CA GLU A 122 -12.45 3.40 4.44
C GLU A 122 -12.26 4.24 5.72
N GLY A 123 -13.10 5.26 5.87
CA GLY A 123 -13.09 6.16 7.02
C GLY A 123 -12.23 7.42 6.86
N ALA A 124 -12.42 8.37 7.77
CA ALA A 124 -11.67 9.64 7.76
C ALA A 124 -10.19 9.39 8.05
N ALA A 125 -9.30 10.02 7.30
CA ALA A 125 -7.86 9.89 7.50
C ALA A 125 -7.43 10.50 8.86
N PRO A 126 -6.66 9.79 9.70
CA PRO A 126 -5.91 10.43 10.78
C PRO A 126 -4.88 11.42 10.20
N PRO A 127 -4.25 12.29 11.02
CA PRO A 127 -3.14 13.13 10.56
C PRO A 127 -2.07 12.26 9.87
N GLY A 128 -1.49 12.80 8.78
CA GLY A 128 -0.67 12.07 7.82
C GLY A 128 0.71 11.65 8.36
N VAL A 129 1.70 11.51 7.47
CA VAL A 129 3.09 11.18 7.85
C VAL A 129 3.69 12.16 8.85
N GLU A 130 3.14 13.37 8.94
CA GLU A 130 3.48 14.39 9.94
C GLU A 130 3.28 13.87 11.38
N ALA A 131 2.37 12.90 11.59
CA ALA A 131 2.16 12.27 12.89
C ALA A 131 3.34 11.38 13.34
N LEU A 132 4.27 11.02 12.43
CA LEU A 132 5.51 10.33 12.81
C LEU A 132 6.41 11.21 13.70
N GLU A 133 6.26 12.54 13.66
CA GLU A 133 7.04 13.46 14.49
C GLU A 133 6.65 13.38 15.98
N ALA A 134 5.40 13.04 16.29
CA ALA A 134 4.87 13.07 17.67
C ALA A 134 5.37 11.91 18.57
N THR A 135 5.97 10.87 18.00
CA THR A 135 6.48 9.71 18.76
C THR A 135 8.00 9.71 18.94
N ALA A 136 8.71 10.72 18.45
CA ALA A 136 10.18 10.77 18.47
C ALA A 136 10.78 11.75 19.50
N ALA A 137 9.97 12.41 20.33
CA ALA A 137 10.48 13.23 21.42
C ALA A 137 10.86 12.34 22.63
N PRO A 138 12.14 12.25 23.04
CA PRO A 138 12.48 11.69 24.33
C PRO A 138 11.99 12.66 25.41
N GLY A 139 11.28 12.13 26.41
CA GLY A 139 11.02 12.83 27.67
C GLY A 139 12.29 12.96 28.52
#